data_AF-A0AA89CAX7-F1
#
_entry.id   AF-A0AA89CAX7-F1
#
_cell.length_a   1.000
_cell.length_b   1.000
_cell.length_c   1.000
_cell.angle_alpha   90.00
_cell.angle_beta   90.00
_cell.angle_gamma   90.00
#
_symmetry.space_group_name_H-M   'P 1'
#
loop_
_entity.id
_entity.type
_entity.pdbx_description
1 polymer ?
#
loop_
_entity_poly.entity_id
_entity_poly.type
_entity_poly.pdbx_seq_one_letter_code
_entity_poly.pdbx_strand_id
1 'polypeptide(L)'
;MWTNNKTSNWLSSLSEQEREDILDDARKNAPSMQRSIREKKENLFLEKVKLLKLRGEKKEAQEQKLYTQKVTLTRKLNEIGGLWMNDGDILAQKTHLPSQAFKEALITQLQFRKSVLHCKGPREKFQQSLKGRPFTVEELEDNLKSIILLNLEAEMEDEPHIVYHDISDAKDKVETSKLSLIKKINEGRNKITVQQQARLLPSFIQDPSKLVGKQIKHRCREENSPEVSWYHAIVQGLVKEKGKRSIYRVVYEENEDDAWEFPLLVDFGKGDLIILD
;
A
#
# COMPACT_ATOMS: atom_id res chain seq x y z
N MET A 1 -8.06 -15.85 -10.65
CA MET A 1 -7.48 -16.97 -11.42
C MET A 1 -8.52 -17.80 -12.20
N TRP A 2 -9.83 -17.62 -12.05
CA TRP A 2 -10.84 -18.47 -12.71
C TRP A 2 -11.54 -17.81 -13.91
N THR A 3 -11.03 -16.67 -14.39
CA THR A 3 -11.73 -15.82 -15.39
C THR A 3 -11.47 -16.21 -16.85
N ASN A 4 -10.47 -17.06 -17.11
CA ASN A 4 -10.17 -17.57 -18.47
C ASN A 4 -10.66 -19.02 -18.67
N ASN A 5 -11.34 -19.59 -17.68
CA ASN A 5 -11.77 -20.98 -17.75
C ASN A 5 -13.04 -21.05 -18.62
N LYS A 6 -12.93 -21.63 -19.82
CA LYS A 6 -14.04 -21.81 -20.77
C LYS A 6 -14.95 -22.98 -20.38
N THR A 7 -15.15 -23.19 -19.08
CA THR A 7 -15.78 -24.38 -18.53
C THR A 7 -17.25 -24.45 -18.94
N SER A 8 -17.95 -23.32 -19.04
CA SER A 8 -19.33 -23.25 -19.53
C SER A 8 -19.43 -23.68 -21.00
N ASN A 9 -18.57 -23.11 -21.86
CA ASN A 9 -18.58 -23.40 -23.30
C ASN A 9 -18.18 -24.86 -23.60
N TRP A 10 -17.27 -25.40 -22.78
CA TRP A 10 -16.89 -26.80 -22.84
C TRP A 10 -18.04 -27.72 -22.37
N LEU A 11 -18.66 -27.41 -21.23
CA LEU A 11 -19.83 -28.17 -20.74
C LEU A 11 -21.01 -28.16 -21.72
N SER A 12 -21.24 -27.06 -22.45
CA SER A 12 -22.28 -26.98 -23.47
C SER A 12 -21.96 -27.74 -24.76
N SER A 13 -20.68 -28.12 -24.98
CA SER A 13 -20.26 -28.89 -26.15
C SER A 13 -20.32 -30.41 -25.95
N LEU A 14 -20.60 -30.86 -24.72
CA LEU A 14 -20.73 -32.28 -24.36
C LEU A 14 -22.16 -32.77 -24.53
N SER A 15 -22.33 -34.09 -24.65
CA SER A 15 -23.66 -34.71 -24.66
C SER A 15 -24.35 -34.54 -23.30
N GLU A 16 -25.69 -34.59 -23.26
CA GLU A 16 -26.44 -34.41 -22.01
C GLU A 16 -26.07 -35.44 -20.94
N GLN A 17 -25.79 -36.67 -21.35
CA GLN A 17 -25.46 -37.77 -20.46
C GLN A 17 -24.06 -37.58 -19.84
N GLU A 18 -23.05 -37.26 -20.65
CA GLU A 18 -21.70 -36.96 -20.16
C GLU A 18 -21.68 -35.70 -19.28
N ARG A 19 -22.50 -34.70 -19.61
CA ARG A 19 -22.65 -33.49 -18.81
C ARG A 19 -23.20 -33.81 -17.42
N GLU A 20 -24.23 -34.64 -17.32
CA GLU A 20 -24.82 -35.01 -16.03
C GLU A 20 -23.85 -35.85 -15.20
N ASP A 21 -23.14 -36.81 -15.81
CA ASP A 21 -22.13 -37.63 -15.12
C ASP A 21 -21.00 -36.77 -14.51
N ILE A 22 -20.52 -35.77 -15.25
CA ILE A 22 -19.49 -34.83 -14.78
C ILE A 22 -20.04 -33.95 -13.65
N LEU A 23 -21.29 -33.49 -13.76
CA LEU A 23 -21.91 -32.68 -12.71
C LEU A 23 -22.15 -33.50 -11.43
N ASP A 24 -22.53 -34.76 -11.55
CA ASP A 24 -22.69 -35.67 -10.42
C ASP A 24 -21.36 -35.98 -9.73
N ASP A 25 -20.29 -36.22 -10.48
CA ASP A 25 -18.96 -36.37 -9.91
C ASP A 25 -18.49 -35.08 -9.21
N ALA A 26 -18.75 -33.91 -9.82
CA ALA A 26 -18.46 -32.62 -9.19
C ALA A 26 -19.27 -32.42 -7.90
N ARG A 27 -20.56 -32.80 -7.85
CA ARG A 27 -21.40 -32.74 -6.65
C ARG A 27 -20.87 -33.65 -5.55
N LYS A 28 -20.44 -34.87 -5.90
CA LYS A 28 -19.83 -35.83 -4.95
C LYS A 28 -18.50 -35.32 -4.38
N ASN A 29 -17.68 -34.68 -5.21
CA ASN A 29 -16.34 -34.20 -4.83
C ASN A 29 -16.34 -32.79 -4.20
N ALA A 30 -17.39 -31.99 -4.42
CA ALA A 30 -17.49 -30.62 -3.91
C ALA A 30 -17.33 -30.50 -2.38
N PRO A 31 -17.94 -31.35 -1.54
CA PRO A 31 -17.74 -31.28 -0.09
C PRO A 31 -16.29 -31.47 0.33
N SER A 32 -15.57 -32.41 -0.30
CA SER A 32 -14.15 -32.67 -0.03
C SER A 32 -13.28 -31.47 -0.43
N MET A 33 -13.52 -30.90 -1.62
CA MET A 33 -12.84 -29.68 -2.07
C MET A 33 -13.11 -28.49 -1.15
N GLN A 34 -14.36 -28.28 -0.74
CA GLN A 34 -14.71 -27.21 0.19
C GLN A 34 -14.03 -27.37 1.55
N ARG A 35 -13.95 -28.60 2.07
CA ARG A 35 -13.22 -28.92 3.30
C ARG A 35 -11.73 -28.59 3.14
N SER A 36 -11.09 -29.03 2.06
CA SER A 36 -9.68 -28.71 1.78
C SER A 36 -9.43 -27.21 1.66
N ILE A 37 -10.33 -26.46 1.00
CA ILE A 37 -10.22 -25.00 0.91
C ILE A 37 -10.36 -24.35 2.29
N ARG A 38 -11.28 -24.83 3.12
CA ARG A 38 -11.46 -24.34 4.49
C ARG A 38 -10.21 -24.59 5.33
N GLU A 39 -9.67 -25.81 5.32
CA GLU A 39 -8.43 -26.16 6.01
C GLU A 39 -7.25 -25.32 5.53
N LYS A 40 -7.11 -25.09 4.22
CA LYS A 40 -6.08 -24.20 3.68
C LYS A 40 -6.23 -22.76 4.20
N LYS A 41 -7.45 -22.23 4.24
CA LYS A 41 -7.72 -20.88 4.78
C LYS A 41 -7.38 -20.79 6.26
N GLU A 42 -7.75 -21.81 7.03
CA GLU A 42 -7.46 -21.89 8.46
C GLU A 42 -5.95 -21.99 8.72
N ASN A 43 -5.24 -22.85 7.99
CA ASN A 43 -3.79 -22.96 8.08
C ASN A 43 -3.08 -21.63 7.75
N LEU A 44 -3.51 -20.95 6.67
CA LEU A 44 -2.98 -19.62 6.32
C LEU A 44 -3.26 -18.58 7.40
N PHE A 45 -4.44 -18.63 8.03
CA PHE A 45 -4.78 -17.74 9.13
C PHE A 45 -3.87 -18.00 10.34
N LEU A 46 -3.71 -19.27 10.75
CA LEU A 46 -2.85 -19.67 11.86
C LEU A 46 -1.39 -19.28 11.61
N GLU A 47 -0.88 -19.46 10.40
CA GLU A 47 0.47 -19.05 10.02
C GLU A 47 0.66 -17.53 10.14
N LYS A 48 -0.30 -16.73 9.63
CA LYS A 48 -0.28 -15.27 9.79
C LYS A 48 -0.29 -14.85 11.25
N VAL A 49 -1.12 -15.49 12.08
CA VAL A 49 -1.18 -15.21 13.52
C VAL A 49 0.17 -15.51 14.18
N LYS A 50 0.81 -16.65 13.85
CA LYS A 50 2.15 -16.99 14.36
C LYS A 50 3.20 -15.95 13.95
N LEU A 51 3.20 -15.53 12.69
CA LEU A 51 4.13 -14.49 12.20
C LEU A 51 3.92 -13.15 12.90
N LEU A 52 2.67 -12.76 13.15
CA LEU A 52 2.35 -11.54 13.91
C LEU A 52 2.85 -11.62 15.35
N LYS A 53 2.67 -12.78 16.02
CA LYS A 53 3.20 -13.01 17.37
C LYS A 53 4.73 -12.90 17.41
N LEU A 54 5.42 -13.61 16.51
CA LEU A 54 6.89 -13.54 16.40
C LEU A 54 7.39 -12.11 16.11
N ARG A 55 6.66 -11.33 15.30
CA ARG A 55 6.99 -9.93 15.04
C ARG A 55 6.79 -9.07 16.30
N GLY A 56 5.72 -9.33 17.06
CA GLY A 56 5.47 -8.70 18.35
C GLY A 56 6.60 -8.96 19.35
N GLU A 57 6.95 -10.23 19.56
CA GLU A 57 8.03 -10.66 20.46
C GLU A 57 9.38 -10.04 20.08
N LYS A 58 9.70 -9.98 18.77
CA LYS A 58 10.92 -9.30 18.29
C LYS A 58 10.92 -7.82 18.62
N LYS A 59 9.77 -7.14 18.48
CA LYS A 59 9.63 -5.71 18.79
C LYS A 59 9.79 -5.48 20.28
N GLU A 60 9.11 -6.27 21.10
CA GLU A 60 9.21 -6.21 22.56
C GLU A 60 10.64 -6.48 23.05
N ALA A 61 11.32 -7.50 22.50
CA ALA A 61 12.72 -7.77 22.82
C ALA A 61 13.65 -6.61 22.40
N GLN A 62 13.37 -5.92 21.29
CA GLN A 62 14.12 -4.72 20.90
C GLN A 62 13.85 -3.55 21.84
N GLU A 63 12.59 -3.31 22.20
CA GLU A 63 12.18 -2.27 23.15
C GLU A 63 12.81 -2.53 24.53
N GLN A 64 12.81 -3.77 25.02
CA GLN A 64 13.44 -4.17 26.27
C GLN A 64 14.97 -3.98 26.25
N LYS A 65 15.63 -4.31 25.14
CA LYS A 65 17.07 -4.04 24.94
C LYS A 65 17.38 -2.55 24.97
N LEU A 66 16.57 -1.73 24.30
CA LEU A 66 16.73 -0.28 24.33
C LEU A 66 16.49 0.27 25.74
N TYR A 67 15.45 -0.21 26.44
CA TYR A 67 15.15 0.19 27.80
C TYR A 67 16.31 -0.13 28.76
N THR A 68 16.80 -1.37 28.76
CA THR A 68 17.95 -1.79 29.59
C THR A 68 19.21 -1.00 29.25
N GLN A 69 19.45 -0.70 27.97
CA GLN A 69 20.55 0.18 27.56
C GLN A 69 20.40 1.59 28.14
N LYS A 70 19.20 2.20 28.04
CA LYS A 70 18.92 3.53 28.60
C LYS A 70 19.16 3.55 30.12
N VAL A 71 18.63 2.57 30.85
CA VAL A 71 18.84 2.44 32.31
C VAL A 71 20.32 2.32 32.66
N THR A 72 21.07 1.51 31.91
CA THR A 72 22.51 1.33 32.11
C THR A 72 23.26 2.63 31.89
N LEU A 73 22.92 3.37 30.82
CA LEU A 73 23.54 4.67 30.52
C LEU A 73 23.20 5.72 31.58
N THR A 74 21.95 5.78 32.05
CA THR A 74 21.56 6.69 33.15
C THR A 74 22.34 6.40 34.43
N ARG A 75 22.55 5.12 34.77
CA ARG A 75 23.32 4.74 35.95
C ARG A 75 24.78 5.17 35.83
N LYS A 76 25.42 4.86 34.70
CA LYS A 76 26.80 5.28 34.43
C LYS A 76 26.96 6.80 34.45
N LEU A 77 25.98 7.52 33.91
CA LEU A 77 25.98 8.99 33.93
C LEU A 77 25.95 9.52 35.37
N ASN A 78 25.13 8.93 36.23
CA ASN A 78 25.08 9.30 37.65
C ASN A 78 26.41 9.02 38.37
N GLU A 79 27.09 7.91 38.05
CA GLU A 79 28.40 7.57 38.60
C GLU A 79 29.49 8.60 38.20
N ILE A 80 29.37 9.18 37.01
CA ILE A 80 30.30 10.21 36.49
C ILE A 80 30.03 11.61 37.08
N GLY A 81 28.91 11.79 37.79
CA GLY A 81 28.52 13.08 38.37
C GLY A 81 27.48 13.86 37.55
N GLY A 82 26.79 13.20 36.61
CA GLY A 82 25.66 13.78 35.88
C GLY A 82 25.99 14.28 34.47
N LEU A 83 25.04 15.02 33.88
CA LEU A 83 25.10 15.52 32.50
C LEU A 83 25.95 16.79 32.42
N TRP A 84 26.89 16.86 31.47
CA TRP A 84 27.71 18.05 31.24
C TRP A 84 27.02 18.96 30.25
N MET A 85 26.70 20.20 30.65
CA MET A 85 25.82 21.09 29.90
C MET A 85 26.55 22.19 29.15
N ASN A 86 27.77 22.53 29.58
CA ASN A 86 28.58 23.59 28.97
C ASN A 86 30.07 23.19 28.93
N ASP A 87 30.87 23.99 28.21
CA ASP A 87 32.31 23.78 28.09
C ASP A 87 33.04 23.86 29.43
N GLY A 88 32.54 24.66 30.38
CA GLY A 88 33.07 24.75 31.73
C GLY A 88 32.95 23.44 32.50
N ASP A 89 31.82 22.74 32.39
CA ASP A 89 31.59 21.44 33.03
C ASP A 89 32.58 20.39 32.49
N ILE A 90 32.82 20.40 31.17
CA ILE A 90 33.75 19.48 30.51
C ILE A 90 35.18 19.72 31.01
N LEU A 91 35.60 20.99 31.09
CA LEU A 91 36.93 21.38 31.58
C LEU A 91 37.12 21.03 33.05
N ALA A 92 36.11 21.27 33.88
CA ALA A 92 36.15 20.90 35.30
C ALA A 92 36.31 19.38 35.47
N GLN A 93 35.62 18.56 34.68
CA GLN A 93 35.74 17.12 34.77
C GLN A 93 37.07 16.59 34.19
N LYS A 94 37.66 17.30 33.22
CA LYS A 94 38.97 16.98 32.66
C LYS A 94 40.11 17.15 33.67
N THR A 95 40.00 18.10 34.60
CA THR A 95 41.00 18.29 35.66
C THR A 95 40.83 17.32 36.82
N HIS A 96 39.61 16.84 37.05
CA HIS A 96 39.29 15.93 38.16
C HIS A 96 39.45 14.44 37.83
N LEU A 97 39.23 14.02 36.58
CA LEU A 97 39.25 12.61 36.19
C LEU A 97 40.59 12.19 35.54
N PRO A 98 41.08 10.97 35.80
CA PRO A 98 42.23 10.43 35.07
C PRO A 98 41.89 10.23 33.60
N SER A 99 42.88 10.39 32.71
CA SER A 99 42.71 10.42 31.25
C SER A 99 41.85 9.29 30.67
N GLN A 100 42.00 8.06 31.17
CA GLN A 100 41.22 6.92 30.73
C GLN A 100 39.75 6.99 31.17
N ALA A 101 39.49 7.35 32.43
CA ALA A 101 38.13 7.51 32.95
C ALA A 101 37.41 8.70 32.30
N PHE A 102 38.15 9.77 32.00
CA PHE A 102 37.62 10.92 31.27
C PHE A 102 37.18 10.54 29.85
N LYS A 103 37.97 9.71 29.15
CA LYS A 103 37.57 9.19 27.83
C LYS A 103 36.29 8.36 27.89
N GLU A 104 36.18 7.47 28.88
CA GLU A 104 34.98 6.65 29.08
C GLU A 104 33.76 7.48 29.48
N ALA A 105 33.97 8.54 30.25
CA ALA A 105 32.95 9.51 30.59
C ALA A 105 32.43 10.27 29.37
N LEU A 106 33.32 10.81 28.52
CA LEU A 106 32.95 11.47 27.25
C LEU A 106 32.11 10.55 26.35
N ILE A 107 32.53 9.30 26.21
CA ILE A 107 31.79 8.29 25.46
C ILE A 107 30.39 8.08 26.04
N THR A 108 30.28 7.98 27.35
CA THR A 108 29.00 7.79 28.05
C THR A 108 28.09 9.00 27.86
N GLN A 109 28.61 10.23 27.94
CA GLN A 109 27.89 11.48 27.66
C GLN A 109 27.32 11.50 26.23
N LEU A 110 28.16 11.16 25.24
CA LEU A 110 27.75 11.11 23.83
C LEU A 110 26.66 10.04 23.58
N GLN A 111 26.82 8.85 24.16
CA GLN A 111 25.83 7.77 24.03
C GLN A 111 24.52 8.11 24.72
N PHE A 112 24.57 8.74 25.89
CA PHE A 112 23.38 9.19 26.62
C PHE A 112 22.61 10.25 25.82
N ARG A 113 23.30 11.28 25.32
CA ARG A 113 22.70 12.33 24.47
C ARG A 113 22.03 11.76 23.23
N LYS A 114 22.62 10.75 22.59
CA LYS A 114 22.02 10.07 21.44
C LYS A 114 20.80 9.21 21.77
N SER A 115 20.92 8.36 22.78
CA SER A 115 19.97 7.25 23.00
C SER A 115 18.86 7.59 24.00
N VAL A 116 19.13 8.48 24.95
CA VAL A 116 18.19 8.89 25.99
C VAL A 116 17.56 10.24 25.65
N LEU A 117 18.38 11.25 25.39
CA LEU A 117 17.91 12.62 25.11
C LEU A 117 17.51 12.85 23.64
N HIS A 118 17.85 11.93 22.74
CA HIS A 118 17.55 12.03 21.31
C HIS A 118 18.06 13.34 20.66
N CYS A 119 19.22 13.84 21.11
CA CYS A 119 19.84 15.05 20.58
C CYS A 119 20.06 14.93 19.05
N LYS A 120 19.75 16.01 18.33
CA LYS A 120 20.01 16.18 16.89
C LYS A 120 21.51 16.27 16.64
N GLY A 121 21.98 15.77 15.49
CA GLY A 121 23.36 15.89 15.05
C GLY A 121 23.85 14.77 14.11
N PRO A 122 24.99 14.96 13.42
CA PRO A 122 25.56 13.93 12.55
C PRO A 122 25.86 12.64 13.32
N ARG A 123 25.47 11.49 12.76
CA ARG A 123 25.62 10.17 13.41
C ARG A 123 27.07 9.86 13.80
N GLU A 124 28.03 10.41 13.07
CA GLU A 124 29.47 10.22 13.27
C GLU A 124 29.95 10.82 14.60
N LYS A 125 29.38 11.96 15.01
CA LYS A 125 29.77 12.67 16.24
C LYS A 125 29.38 11.94 17.52
N PHE A 126 28.44 10.99 17.44
CA PHE A 126 28.01 10.18 18.57
C PHE A 126 28.71 8.80 18.64
N GLN A 127 29.67 8.53 17.75
CA GLN A 127 30.38 7.25 17.70
C GLN A 127 31.69 7.32 18.48
N GLN A 128 32.19 6.15 18.89
CA GLN A 128 33.50 6.01 19.53
C GLN A 128 34.65 5.89 18.53
N SER A 129 34.32 5.59 17.26
CA SER A 129 35.27 5.37 16.18
C SER A 129 34.65 5.74 14.84
N LEU A 130 35.51 6.04 13.85
CA LEU A 130 35.13 6.28 12.48
C LEU A 130 35.98 5.42 11.56
N LYS A 131 35.35 4.65 10.66
CA LYS A 131 36.03 3.77 9.69
C LYS A 131 37.08 2.84 10.35
N GLY A 132 36.79 2.35 11.55
CA GLY A 132 37.69 1.46 12.30
C GLY A 132 38.80 2.16 13.11
N ARG A 133 38.95 3.48 13.02
CA ARG A 133 39.86 4.26 13.87
C ARG A 133 39.14 4.79 15.11
N PRO A 134 39.58 4.48 16.34
CA PRO A 134 39.00 5.06 17.55
C PRO A 134 39.30 6.55 17.63
N PHE A 135 38.33 7.34 18.10
CA PHE A 135 38.54 8.77 18.29
C PHE A 135 39.51 9.04 19.45
N THR A 136 40.27 10.11 19.31
CA THR A 136 41.10 10.67 20.38
C THR A 136 40.23 11.36 21.43
N VAL A 137 40.80 11.66 22.60
CA VAL A 137 40.08 12.37 23.67
C VAL A 137 39.64 13.76 23.20
N GLU A 138 40.50 14.46 22.48
CA GLU A 138 40.22 15.79 21.90
C GLU A 138 39.09 15.72 20.87
N GLU A 139 39.12 14.74 19.97
CA GLU A 139 38.06 14.53 18.97
C GLU A 139 36.70 14.24 19.64
N LEU A 140 36.67 13.47 20.73
CA LEU A 140 35.45 13.21 21.51
C LEU A 140 34.94 14.44 22.26
N GLU A 141 35.85 15.26 22.77
CA GLU A 141 35.54 16.53 23.45
C GLU A 141 34.86 17.50 22.48
N ASP A 142 35.47 17.73 21.30
CA ASP A 142 34.92 18.61 20.27
C ASP A 142 33.58 18.11 19.74
N ASN A 143 33.44 16.79 19.57
CA ASN A 143 32.17 16.18 19.21
C ASN A 143 31.07 16.49 20.24
N LEU A 144 31.37 16.34 21.54
CA LEU A 144 30.42 16.62 22.61
C LEU A 144 30.01 18.10 22.64
N LYS A 145 30.97 19.02 22.57
CA LYS A 145 30.72 20.47 22.53
C LYS A 145 29.82 20.86 21.36
N SER A 146 30.13 20.34 20.18
CA SER A 146 29.34 20.64 18.98
C SER A 146 27.91 20.10 19.05
N ILE A 147 27.68 18.97 19.73
CA ILE A 147 26.33 18.42 19.95
C ILE A 147 25.57 19.28 20.96
N ILE A 148 26.22 19.74 22.03
CA ILE A 148 25.60 20.62 23.03
C ILE A 148 25.12 21.91 22.36
N LEU A 149 25.99 22.58 21.61
CA LEU A 149 25.68 23.85 20.94
C LEU A 149 24.51 23.70 19.95
N LEU A 150 24.55 22.66 19.11
CA LEU A 150 23.50 22.42 18.10
C LEU A 150 22.11 22.21 18.71
N ASN A 151 22.03 21.62 19.91
CA ASN A 151 20.74 21.32 20.54
C ASN A 151 20.23 22.44 21.44
N LEU A 152 21.10 23.33 21.95
CA LEU A 152 20.68 24.56 22.62
C LEU A 152 19.91 25.49 21.67
N GLU A 153 20.31 25.54 20.39
CA GLU A 153 19.66 26.35 19.37
C GLU A 153 18.32 25.73 18.90
N ALA A 154 18.21 24.40 18.91
CA ALA A 154 17.05 23.67 18.40
C ALA A 154 15.84 23.63 19.36
N GLU A 155 16.04 23.86 20.66
CA GLU A 155 14.96 23.90 21.66
C GLU A 155 13.97 25.07 21.45
N MET A 156 14.30 26.01 20.55
CA MET A 156 13.43 27.16 20.22
C MET A 156 12.46 26.93 19.06
N GLU A 157 12.59 25.86 18.26
CA GLU A 157 11.91 25.77 16.96
C GLU A 157 10.86 24.65 16.82
N ASP A 158 10.86 23.60 17.65
CA ASP A 158 9.99 22.43 17.44
C ASP A 158 9.17 22.06 18.69
N GLU A 159 7.94 22.57 18.80
CA GLU A 159 6.92 21.88 19.61
C GLU A 159 6.48 20.61 18.88
N PRO A 160 6.57 19.41 19.50
CA PRO A 160 6.15 18.18 18.87
C PRO A 160 4.63 18.19 18.66
N HIS A 161 4.21 18.34 17.40
CA HIS A 161 2.82 18.17 16.99
C HIS A 161 2.44 16.69 17.08
N ILE A 162 1.86 16.28 18.22
CA ILE A 162 1.35 14.93 18.42
C ILE A 162 0.08 14.78 17.56
N VAL A 163 0.21 14.14 16.40
CA VAL A 163 -0.94 13.75 15.58
C VAL A 163 -1.54 12.47 16.17
N TYR A 164 -2.67 12.62 16.85
CA TYR A 164 -3.46 11.47 17.29
C TYR A 164 -4.19 10.88 16.09
N HIS A 165 -3.86 9.64 15.74
CA HIS A 165 -4.63 8.85 14.78
C HIS A 165 -5.80 8.20 15.50
N ASP A 166 -7.01 8.50 15.04
CA ASP A 166 -8.21 7.86 15.55
C ASP A 166 -8.34 6.44 14.98
N ILE A 167 -9.03 5.55 15.71
CA ILE A 167 -9.33 4.18 15.30
C ILE A 167 -10.17 4.17 14.01
N SER A 168 -10.91 5.25 13.72
CA SER A 168 -11.59 5.47 12.43
C SER A 168 -10.62 5.50 11.25
N ASP A 169 -9.45 6.14 11.39
CA ASP A 169 -8.46 6.27 10.30
C ASP A 169 -7.98 4.90 9.80
N ALA A 170 -7.89 3.93 10.70
CA ALA A 170 -7.49 2.56 10.36
C ALA A 170 -8.59 1.83 9.57
N LYS A 171 -9.86 2.05 9.93
CA LYS A 171 -11.00 1.48 9.20
C LYS A 171 -11.08 2.08 7.80
N ASP A 172 -10.96 3.40 7.69
CA ASP A 172 -11.03 4.11 6.41
C ASP A 172 -9.91 3.67 5.45
N LYS A 173 -8.70 3.44 5.97
CA LYS A 173 -7.59 2.88 5.18
C LYS A 173 -7.87 1.46 4.67
N VAL A 174 -8.54 0.63 5.46
CA VAL A 174 -8.91 -0.73 5.04
C VAL A 174 -10.02 -0.69 3.99
N GLU A 175 -11.03 0.16 4.18
CA GLU A 175 -12.14 0.30 3.24
C GLU A 175 -11.69 0.87 1.89
N THR A 176 -10.90 1.93 1.90
CA THR A 176 -10.30 2.50 0.67
C THR A 176 -9.43 1.47 -0.06
N SER A 177 -8.62 0.70 0.66
CA SER A 177 -7.84 -0.39 0.08
C SER A 177 -8.72 -1.46 -0.55
N LYS A 178 -9.82 -1.84 0.11
CA LYS A 178 -10.80 -2.83 -0.39
C LYS A 178 -11.48 -2.35 -1.67
N LEU A 179 -11.94 -1.10 -1.69
CA LEU A 179 -12.55 -0.48 -2.88
C LEU A 179 -11.57 -0.45 -4.05
N SER A 180 -10.31 -0.08 -3.81
CA SER A 180 -9.27 -0.08 -4.85
C SER A 180 -9.02 -1.48 -5.45
N LEU A 181 -9.08 -2.53 -4.64
CA LEU A 181 -8.90 -3.91 -5.09
C LEU A 181 -10.08 -4.37 -5.95
N ILE A 182 -11.31 -4.03 -5.54
CA ILE A 182 -12.53 -4.32 -6.31
C ILE A 182 -12.47 -3.62 -7.67
N LYS A 183 -12.06 -2.34 -7.72
CA LYS A 183 -11.86 -1.59 -8.97
C LYS A 183 -10.90 -2.33 -9.91
N LYS A 184 -9.72 -2.74 -9.41
CA LYS A 184 -8.73 -3.52 -10.19
C LYS A 184 -9.28 -4.86 -10.72
N ILE A 185 -10.06 -5.57 -9.91
CA ILE A 185 -10.68 -6.83 -10.33
C ILE A 185 -11.68 -6.59 -11.47
N ASN A 186 -12.52 -5.56 -11.35
CA ASN A 186 -13.51 -5.21 -12.35
C ASN A 186 -12.87 -4.73 -13.66
N GLU A 187 -11.82 -3.91 -13.59
CA GLU A 187 -11.02 -3.52 -14.76
C GLU A 187 -10.43 -4.74 -15.47
N GLY A 188 -9.89 -5.70 -14.70
CA GLY A 188 -9.38 -6.96 -15.24
C GLY A 188 -10.45 -7.79 -15.95
N ARG A 189 -11.66 -7.86 -15.38
CA ARG A 189 -12.81 -8.54 -16.01
C ARG A 189 -13.23 -7.84 -17.30
N ASN A 190 -13.42 -6.52 -17.26
CA ASN A 190 -13.81 -5.72 -18.42
C ASN A 190 -12.81 -5.88 -19.57
N LYS A 191 -11.50 -5.86 -19.28
CA LYS A 191 -10.45 -6.09 -20.29
C LYS A 191 -10.60 -7.44 -21.00
N ILE A 192 -10.94 -8.50 -20.26
CA ILE A 192 -11.17 -9.84 -20.83
C ILE A 192 -12.41 -9.82 -21.72
N THR A 193 -13.52 -9.23 -21.25
CA THR A 193 -14.77 -9.14 -22.02
C THR A 193 -14.56 -8.38 -23.32
N VAL A 194 -13.87 -7.23 -23.28
CA VAL A 194 -13.50 -6.44 -24.47
C VAL A 194 -12.73 -7.30 -25.49
N GLN A 195 -11.74 -8.07 -25.04
CA GLN A 195 -10.96 -8.95 -25.92
C GLN A 195 -11.81 -10.04 -26.57
N GLN A 196 -12.78 -10.59 -25.84
CA GLN A 196 -13.71 -11.59 -26.38
C GLN A 196 -14.66 -10.99 -27.42
N GLN A 197 -15.18 -9.79 -27.15
CA GLN A 197 -16.17 -9.11 -27.99
C GLN A 197 -15.56 -8.41 -29.20
N ALA A 198 -14.25 -8.13 -29.22
CA ALA A 198 -13.56 -7.54 -30.36
C ALA A 198 -13.81 -8.30 -31.69
N ARG A 199 -14.10 -9.60 -31.62
CA ARG A 199 -14.45 -10.45 -32.77
C ARG A 199 -15.78 -10.08 -33.42
N LEU A 200 -16.69 -9.44 -32.68
CA LEU A 200 -18.01 -9.05 -33.15
C LEU A 200 -17.98 -7.74 -33.96
N LEU A 201 -16.93 -6.93 -33.81
CA LEU A 201 -16.81 -5.61 -34.43
C LEU A 201 -17.09 -5.61 -35.95
N PRO A 202 -16.56 -6.55 -36.77
CA PRO A 202 -16.86 -6.59 -38.20
C PRO A 202 -18.36 -6.70 -38.50
N SER A 203 -19.09 -7.48 -37.70
CA SER A 203 -20.53 -7.69 -37.91
C SER A 203 -21.36 -6.42 -37.67
N PHE A 204 -20.97 -5.61 -36.69
CA PHE A 204 -21.61 -4.32 -36.40
C PHE A 204 -21.17 -3.21 -37.36
N ILE A 205 -19.99 -3.30 -37.97
CA ILE A 205 -19.60 -2.37 -39.04
C ILE A 205 -20.41 -2.63 -40.30
N GLN A 206 -20.68 -3.91 -40.60
CA GLN A 206 -21.49 -4.30 -41.76
C GLN A 206 -22.96 -3.93 -41.58
N ASP A 207 -23.49 -4.06 -40.37
CA ASP A 207 -24.87 -3.68 -40.03
C ASP A 207 -24.91 -2.92 -38.69
N PRO A 208 -24.74 -1.58 -38.73
CA PRO A 208 -24.76 -0.71 -37.56
C PRO A 208 -26.05 -0.78 -36.75
N SER A 209 -27.18 -1.09 -37.40
CA SER A 209 -28.50 -1.11 -36.77
C SER A 209 -28.62 -2.17 -35.68
N LYS A 210 -27.82 -3.25 -35.75
CA LYS A 210 -27.79 -4.32 -34.73
C LYS A 210 -27.37 -3.87 -33.34
N LEU A 211 -26.70 -2.73 -33.23
CA LEU A 211 -26.30 -2.18 -31.94
C LEU A 211 -27.45 -1.42 -31.26
N VAL A 212 -28.48 -1.01 -32.00
CA VAL A 212 -29.64 -0.31 -31.46
C VAL A 212 -30.46 -1.24 -30.57
N GLY A 213 -30.90 -0.73 -29.42
CA GLY A 213 -31.63 -1.47 -28.39
C GLY A 213 -30.73 -2.28 -27.45
N LYS A 214 -29.41 -2.32 -27.67
CA LYS A 214 -28.49 -3.06 -26.80
C LYS A 214 -28.13 -2.26 -25.55
N GLN A 215 -28.03 -2.97 -24.44
CA GLN A 215 -27.38 -2.48 -23.23
C GLN A 215 -25.87 -2.53 -23.44
N ILE A 216 -25.17 -1.52 -22.94
CA ILE A 216 -23.72 -1.37 -23.10
C ILE A 216 -23.09 -0.90 -21.79
N LYS A 217 -21.81 -1.24 -21.61
CA LYS A 217 -20.91 -0.48 -20.73
C LYS A 217 -20.00 0.37 -21.59
N HIS A 218 -20.01 1.67 -21.38
CA HIS A 218 -19.19 2.61 -22.10
C HIS A 218 -18.17 3.25 -21.17
N ARG A 219 -16.92 3.26 -21.61
CA ARG A 219 -15.79 3.82 -20.87
C ARG A 219 -15.54 5.24 -21.34
N CYS A 220 -15.97 6.21 -20.54
CA CYS A 220 -15.83 7.63 -20.87
C CYS A 220 -15.25 8.41 -19.68
N ARG A 221 -14.82 9.63 -19.99
CA ARG A 221 -14.34 10.62 -19.03
C ARG A 221 -15.45 11.66 -18.86
N GLU A 222 -15.85 11.93 -17.63
CA GLU A 222 -16.71 13.07 -17.31
C GLU A 222 -15.94 14.39 -17.44
N GLU A 223 -16.64 15.45 -17.86
CA GLU A 223 -16.05 16.78 -18.14
C GLU A 223 -15.30 17.36 -16.94
N ASN A 224 -15.72 17.04 -15.72
CA ASN A 224 -15.15 17.53 -14.47
C ASN A 224 -14.26 16.50 -13.73
N SER A 225 -13.98 15.34 -14.34
CA SER A 225 -13.19 14.29 -13.70
C SER A 225 -11.95 13.92 -14.52
N PRO A 226 -10.76 13.85 -13.91
CA PRO A 226 -9.59 13.29 -14.58
C PRO A 226 -9.71 11.77 -14.78
N GLU A 227 -10.59 11.10 -14.02
CA GLU A 227 -10.78 9.66 -14.05
C GLU A 227 -11.62 9.20 -15.24
N VAL A 228 -11.32 7.99 -15.71
CA VAL A 228 -12.07 7.31 -16.76
C VAL A 228 -12.81 6.14 -16.13
N SER A 229 -14.13 6.13 -16.26
CA SER A 229 -15.01 5.16 -15.59
C SER A 229 -15.89 4.44 -16.61
N TRP A 230 -16.40 3.27 -16.21
CA TRP A 230 -17.33 2.49 -17.00
C TRP A 230 -18.76 2.80 -16.55
N TYR A 231 -19.60 3.26 -17.46
CA TYR A 231 -20.99 3.61 -17.22
C TYR A 231 -21.92 2.66 -17.97
N HIS A 232 -23.06 2.35 -17.38
CA HIS A 232 -24.09 1.54 -18.04
C HIS A 232 -25.00 2.45 -18.85
N ALA A 233 -25.33 2.01 -20.05
CA ALA A 233 -26.17 2.77 -20.96
C ALA A 233 -26.95 1.87 -21.92
N ILE A 234 -27.93 2.47 -22.58
CA ILE A 234 -28.75 1.83 -23.60
C ILE A 234 -28.60 2.61 -24.89
N VAL A 235 -28.37 1.90 -25.99
CA VAL A 235 -28.32 2.49 -27.33
C VAL A 235 -29.75 2.65 -27.84
N GLN A 236 -30.27 3.87 -27.88
CA GLN A 236 -31.65 4.13 -28.27
C GLN A 236 -31.86 4.14 -29.79
N GLY A 237 -30.86 4.58 -30.56
CA GLY A 237 -31.04 4.76 -32.00
C GLY A 237 -29.77 5.07 -32.76
N LEU A 238 -29.84 4.90 -34.07
CA LEU A 238 -28.80 5.29 -35.01
C LEU A 238 -29.12 6.68 -35.58
N VAL A 239 -28.28 7.66 -35.26
CA VAL A 239 -28.47 9.05 -35.71
C VAL A 239 -27.89 9.25 -37.11
N LYS A 240 -26.73 8.63 -37.37
CA LYS A 240 -26.04 8.75 -38.65
C LYS A 240 -25.32 7.46 -39.01
N GLU A 241 -25.60 6.91 -40.18
CA GLU A 241 -24.92 5.74 -40.67
C GLU A 241 -23.67 6.11 -41.48
N LYS A 242 -22.50 5.68 -41.01
CA LYS A 242 -21.21 5.93 -41.69
C LYS A 242 -20.19 4.82 -41.41
N GLY A 243 -20.62 3.56 -41.54
CA GLY A 243 -19.82 2.38 -41.24
C GLY A 243 -19.22 2.45 -39.83
N LYS A 244 -17.89 2.38 -39.70
CA LYS A 244 -17.21 2.49 -38.39
C LYS A 244 -17.42 3.83 -37.67
N ARG A 245 -17.79 4.90 -38.38
CA ARG A 245 -18.06 6.24 -37.81
C ARG A 245 -19.56 6.53 -37.65
N SER A 246 -20.38 5.50 -37.65
CA SER A 246 -21.81 5.64 -37.34
C SER A 246 -22.00 6.27 -35.96
N ILE A 247 -22.91 7.23 -35.85
CA ILE A 247 -23.22 7.97 -34.62
C ILE A 247 -24.50 7.41 -34.03
N TYR A 248 -24.46 7.07 -32.75
CA TYR A 248 -25.56 6.48 -32.01
C TYR A 248 -26.02 7.42 -30.91
N ARG A 249 -27.33 7.39 -30.65
CA ARG A 249 -27.94 8.03 -29.49
C ARG A 249 -27.93 7.05 -28.32
N VAL A 250 -27.44 7.51 -27.18
CA VAL A 250 -27.18 6.70 -25.98
C VAL A 250 -27.75 7.41 -24.76
N VAL A 251 -28.41 6.66 -23.88
CA VAL A 251 -28.89 7.15 -22.58
C VAL A 251 -28.24 6.33 -21.48
N TYR A 252 -27.64 7.01 -20.50
CA TYR A 252 -26.97 6.38 -19.37
C TYR A 252 -27.95 6.17 -18.22
N GLU A 253 -27.79 5.07 -17.47
CA GLU A 253 -28.67 4.75 -16.34
C GLU A 253 -28.65 5.83 -15.24
N GLU A 254 -27.54 6.54 -15.09
CA GLU A 254 -27.41 7.60 -14.08
C GLU A 254 -28.10 8.91 -14.48
N ASN A 255 -28.38 9.11 -15.78
CA ASN A 255 -29.01 10.31 -16.34
C ASN A 255 -29.99 9.92 -17.45
N GLU A 256 -31.14 9.35 -17.06
CA GLU A 256 -32.13 8.80 -18.00
C GLU A 256 -32.79 9.86 -18.89
N ASP A 257 -32.80 11.12 -18.46
CA ASP A 257 -33.40 12.25 -19.17
C ASP A 257 -32.51 12.80 -20.30
N ASP A 258 -31.20 12.51 -20.26
CA ASP A 258 -30.22 13.07 -21.18
C ASP A 258 -29.74 12.04 -22.21
N ALA A 259 -29.95 12.36 -23.47
CA ALA A 259 -29.48 11.57 -24.60
C ALA A 259 -28.20 12.16 -25.20
N TRP A 260 -27.18 11.32 -25.33
CA TRP A 260 -25.86 11.69 -25.82
C TRP A 260 -25.57 11.01 -27.16
N GLU A 261 -24.75 11.65 -28.00
CA GLU A 261 -24.42 11.12 -29.33
C GLU A 261 -22.94 10.74 -29.43
N PHE A 262 -22.66 9.46 -29.69
CA PHE A 262 -21.29 8.93 -29.73
C PHE A 262 -21.03 8.03 -30.94
N PRO A 263 -19.80 8.03 -31.49
CA PRO A 263 -19.38 7.09 -32.52
C PRO A 263 -19.01 5.72 -31.92
N LEU A 264 -19.97 5.01 -31.34
CA LEU A 264 -19.75 3.83 -30.49
C LEU A 264 -18.92 2.71 -31.15
N LEU A 265 -18.97 2.53 -32.47
CA LEU A 265 -18.15 1.52 -33.15
C LEU A 265 -16.66 1.86 -33.18
N VAL A 266 -16.31 3.13 -33.07
CA VAL A 266 -14.93 3.57 -32.86
C VAL A 266 -14.48 3.17 -31.46
N ASP A 267 -15.32 3.41 -30.46
CA ASP A 267 -15.01 3.15 -29.05
C ASP A 267 -14.98 1.63 -28.77
N PHE A 268 -15.86 0.86 -29.40
CA PHE A 268 -15.80 -0.60 -29.42
C PHE A 268 -14.49 -1.12 -30.01
N GLY A 269 -14.00 -0.49 -31.09
CA GLY A 269 -12.71 -0.83 -31.68
C GLY A 269 -11.49 -0.47 -30.82
N LYS A 270 -11.62 0.52 -29.92
CA LYS A 270 -10.57 0.88 -28.94
C LYS A 270 -10.62 0.05 -27.67
N GLY A 271 -11.70 -0.69 -27.47
CA GLY A 271 -11.95 -1.45 -26.25
C GLY A 271 -12.54 -0.61 -25.11
N ASP A 272 -13.17 0.51 -25.46
CA ASP A 272 -13.86 1.41 -24.54
C ASP A 272 -15.37 1.15 -24.51
N LEU A 273 -15.86 0.12 -25.20
CA LEU A 273 -17.26 -0.30 -25.19
C LEU A 273 -17.37 -1.81 -24.97
N ILE A 274 -18.31 -2.23 -24.13
CA ILE A 274 -18.72 -3.61 -23.92
C ILE A 274 -20.23 -3.69 -24.19
N ILE A 275 -20.66 -4.68 -24.95
CA ILE A 275 -22.09 -4.94 -25.19
C ILE A 275 -22.56 -5.90 -24.11
N LEU A 276 -23.64 -5.57 -23.41
CA LEU A 276 -24.30 -6.43 -22.44
C LEU A 276 -25.44 -7.19 -23.18
N ASP A 277 -25.59 -8.47 -22.85
CA ASP A 277 -26.60 -9.34 -23.48
C ASP A 277 -28.03 -8.96 -23.11
#